data_AF-X1VNL8-F1
#
_entry.id   AF-X1VNL8-F1
#
_cell.length_a   1.000
_cell.length_b   1.000
_cell.length_c   1.000
_cell.angle_alpha   90.00
_cell.angle_beta   90.00
_cell.angle_gamma   90.00
#
_symmetry.space_group_name_H-M   'P 1'
#
loop_
_entity.id
_entity.type
_entity.pdbx_description
1 polymer ?
#
loop_
_entity_poly.entity_id
_entity_poly.type
_entity_poly.pdbx_seq_one_letter_code
_entity_poly.pdbx_strand_id
1 'polypeptide(L)' 'SDIDLALIIDNLEDDERFDLQVKLMLIASDFDIRIEPHPISNKDFNFNNPFVAEILKTGIEIEPRTPNTWYI' A
#
# COMPACT_ATOMS: atom_id res chain seq x y z
N SER A 1 15.03 -0.24 10.17
CA SER A 1 14.61 -0.03 8.78
C SER A 1 13.16 -0.38 8.72
N ASP A 2 12.38 0.59 8.27
CA ASP A 2 10.92 0.51 8.16
C ASP A 2 10.56 -0.18 6.84
N ILE A 3 9.30 -0.54 6.68
CA ILE A 3 8.76 -1.25 5.52
C ILE A 3 7.61 -0.40 4.97
N ASP A 4 7.89 0.44 3.98
CA ASP A 4 6.88 1.24 3.31
C ASP A 4 6.02 0.36 2.39
N LEU A 5 4.70 0.39 2.56
CA LEU A 5 3.75 -0.42 1.79
C LEU A 5 2.75 0.48 1.05
N ALA A 6 2.95 0.66 -0.25
CA ALA A 6 1.99 1.32 -1.11
C ALA A 6 0.78 0.41 -1.39
N LEU A 7 -0.43 0.90 -1.13
CA LEU A 7 -1.68 0.18 -1.40
C LEU A 7 -2.50 0.99 -2.41
N ILE A 8 -2.60 0.48 -3.63
CA ILE A 8 -3.31 1.15 -4.73
C ILE A 8 -4.77 0.71 -4.67
N ILE A 9 -5.68 1.65 -4.45
CA ILE A 9 -7.09 1.38 -4.14
C ILE A 9 -7.99 2.11 -5.14
N ASP A 10 -8.88 1.35 -5.77
CA ASP A 10 -9.91 1.91 -6.66
C ASP A 10 -10.99 2.65 -5.86
N ASN A 11 -11.47 3.77 -6.40
CA ASN A 11 -12.54 4.60 -5.82
C ASN A 11 -12.26 5.07 -4.38
N LEU A 12 -10.98 5.30 -4.04
CA LEU A 12 -10.63 5.94 -2.77
C LEU A 12 -10.81 7.45 -2.90
N GLU A 13 -11.74 8.00 -2.12
CA GLU A 13 -11.97 9.45 -2.03
C GLU A 13 -10.94 10.12 -1.11
N ASP A 14 -10.68 11.40 -1.37
CA ASP A 14 -9.57 12.13 -0.73
C ASP A 14 -9.81 12.33 0.78
N ASP A 15 -11.08 12.49 1.18
CA ASP A 15 -11.51 12.64 2.57
C ASP A 15 -11.47 11.31 3.34
N GLU A 16 -11.60 10.17 2.66
CA GLU A 16 -11.51 8.83 3.27
C GLU A 16 -10.07 8.34 3.45
N ARG A 17 -9.12 8.84 2.64
CA ARG A 17 -7.74 8.36 2.59
C ARG A 17 -7.03 8.41 3.95
N PHE A 18 -7.22 9.49 4.71
CA PHE A 18 -6.57 9.65 6.02
C PHE A 18 -7.08 8.61 7.03
N ASP A 19 -8.40 8.47 7.14
CA ASP A 19 -9.01 7.51 8.06
C ASP A 19 -8.64 6.07 7.70
N LEU A 20 -8.55 5.77 6.40
CA LEU A 20 -8.09 4.48 5.92
C LEU A 20 -6.62 4.23 6.30
N GLN A 21 -5.75 5.22 6.15
CA GLN A 21 -4.35 5.10 6.53
C GLN A 21 -4.20 4.79 8.03
N VAL A 22 -4.93 5.49 8.90
CA VAL A 22 -4.92 5.23 10.35
C VAL A 22 -5.38 3.80 10.65
N LYS A 23 -6.46 3.33 10.02
CA LYS A 23 -6.94 1.95 10.20
C LYS A 23 -5.90 0.92 9.75
N LEU A 24 -5.24 1.17 8.62
CA LEU A 24 -4.19 0.29 8.12
C LEU A 24 -2.97 0.26 9.05
N MET A 25 -2.58 1.40 9.62
CA MET A 25 -1.50 1.45 10.63
C MET A 25 -1.85 0.65 11.88
N LEU A 26 -3.10 0.71 12.36
CA LEU A 26 -3.56 -0.10 13.49
C LEU A 26 -3.46 -1.60 13.18
N ILE A 27 -3.95 -2.02 12.02
CA ILE A 27 -3.85 -3.43 11.58
C ILE A 27 -2.39 -3.84 11.44
N ALA A 28 -1.55 -3.01 10.81
CA ALA A 28 -0.13 -3.28 10.63
C ALA A 28 0.60 -3.47 11.96
N SER A 29 0.24 -2.68 12.98
CA SER A 29 0.84 -2.76 14.32
C SER A 29 0.60 -4.10 15.04
N ASP A 30 -0.47 -4.82 14.69
CA ASP A 30 -0.75 -6.16 15.22
C ASP A 30 0.22 -7.22 14.63
N PHE A 31 0.87 -6.93 13.50
CA PHE A 31 1.84 -7.82 12.86
C PHE A 31 3.28 -7.38 13.12
N ASP A 32 3.62 -6.13 12.76
CA ASP A 32 4.94 -5.54 12.96
C ASP A 32 4.85 -4.02 12.84
N ILE A 33 5.30 -3.32 13.89
CA ILE A 33 5.26 -1.85 13.97
C ILE A 33 6.13 -1.13 12.94
N ARG A 34 7.01 -1.85 12.22
CA ARG A 34 7.84 -1.28 11.16
C ARG A 34 7.11 -1.13 9.84
N ILE A 35 5.92 -1.72 9.70
CA ILE A 35 5.14 -1.66 8.46
C ILE A 35 4.38 -0.33 8.42
N GLU A 36 4.67 0.49 7.41
CA GLU A 36 4.07 1.81 7.22
C GLU A 36 3.22 1.83 5.93
N PRO A 37 1.89 1.68 6.03
CA PRO A 37 1.02 1.63 4.87
C PRO A 37 0.71 3.04 4.31
N HIS A 38 0.72 3.15 2.99
CA HIS A 38 0.38 4.34 2.23
C HIS A 38 -0.74 4.03 1.22
N PRO A 39 -2.01 4.25 1.58
CA PRO A 39 -3.10 4.12 0.63
C PRO A 39 -3.04 5.23 -0.41
N ILE A 40 -3.08 4.85 -1.68
CA ILE A 40 -3.02 5.73 -2.85
C ILE A 40 -4.25 5.43 -3.69
N SER A 41 -5.02 6.48 -4.02
CA SER A 41 -6.12 6.33 -4.97
C SER A 41 -5.57 5.99 -6.34
N ASN A 42 -6.16 5.01 -7.03
CA ASN A 42 -5.71 4.61 -8.37
C ASN A 42 -5.70 5.80 -9.36
N LYS A 43 -6.64 6.76 -9.21
CA LYS A 43 -6.68 8.00 -10.00
C LYS A 43 -5.41 8.86 -9.84
N ASP A 44 -4.76 8.79 -8.68
CA ASP A 44 -3.56 9.53 -8.32
C ASP A 44 -2.27 8.71 -8.52
N PHE A 45 -2.38 7.46 -8.97
CA PHE A 45 -1.25 6.57 -9.18
C PHE A 45 -0.54 6.88 -10.51
N ASN A 46 0.03 8.08 -10.61
CA ASN A 46 0.74 8.57 -11.78
C ASN A 46 1.99 9.40 -11.41
N PHE A 47 2.83 9.70 -12.39
CA PHE A 47 4.11 10.40 -12.20
C PHE A 47 4.01 11.87 -11.73
N ASN A 48 2.81 12.45 -11.64
CA ASN A 48 2.66 13.83 -11.17
C ASN A 48 2.84 13.95 -9.65
N ASN A 49 2.66 12.85 -8.91
CA ASN A 49 2.96 12.80 -7.49
C ASN A 49 4.42 12.30 -7.30
N PRO A 50 5.33 13.08 -6.69
CA PRO A 50 6.73 12.68 -6.55
C PRO A 50 6.92 11.38 -5.75
N PHE A 51 6.05 11.12 -4.76
CA PHE A 51 6.07 9.88 -3.98
C PHE A 51 5.68 8.68 -4.85
N VAL A 52 4.60 8.81 -5.63
CA VAL A 52 4.18 7.77 -6.59
C VAL A 52 5.22 7.58 -7.69
N ALA A 53 5.84 8.65 -8.16
CA ALA A 53 6.89 8.57 -9.16
C ALA A 53 8.11 7.76 -8.67
N GLU A 54 8.41 7.79 -7.38
CA GLU A 54 9.43 6.94 -6.77
C GLU A 54 8.97 5.47 -6.74
N ILE A 55 7.76 5.20 -6.24
CA ILE A 55 7.17 3.84 -6.24
C ILE A 55 7.18 3.23 -7.64
N LEU A 56 6.77 3.98 -8.66
CA LEU A 56 6.76 3.51 -10.05
C LEU A 56 8.17 3.25 -10.61
N LYS A 57 9.21 3.90 -10.09
CA LYS A 57 10.59 3.74 -10.55
C LYS A 57 11.36 2.65 -9.82
N THR A 58 11.09 2.45 -8.53
CA THR A 58 11.94 1.64 -7.64
C THR A 58 11.16 0.60 -6.83
N GLY A 59 9.84 0.70 -6.78
CA GLY A 59 8.98 -0.19 -6.03
C GLY A 59 9.04 -1.63 -6.53
N ILE A 60 8.79 -2.57 -5.63
CA ILE A 60 8.66 -3.99 -5.94
C ILE A 60 7.18 -4.32 -5.85
N GLU A 61 6.58 -4.64 -7.00
CA GLU A 61 5.19 -5.11 -7.04
C GLU A 61 5.10 -6.48 -6.36
N ILE A 62 4.18 -6.60 -5.41
CA ILE A 62 3.92 -7.87 -4.73
C ILE A 62 2.80 -8.58 -5.47
N GLU A 63 3.16 -9.54 -6.30
CA GLU A 63 2.18 -10.43 -6.90
C GLU A 63 1.56 -11.33 -5.82
N PRO A 64 0.22 -11.51 -5.79
CA PRO A 64 -0.37 -12.49 -4.91
C PRO A 64 0.23 -13.85 -5.23
N ARG A 65 0.73 -14.54 -4.20
CA ARG A 65 1.05 -15.98 -4.34
C ARG A 65 -0.22 -16.64 -4.85
N THR A 66 -0.15 -17.23 -6.04
CA THR A 66 -1.26 -18.01 -6.58
C THR A 66 -1.72 -19.00 -5.49
N PRO A 67 -3.03 -19.15 -5.23
CA PRO A 67 -3.55 -20.00 -4.14
C PRO A 67 -3.16 -21.49 -4.21
N ASN A 68 -2.44 -21.92 -5.25
CA ASN A 68 -2.20 -23.31 -5.59
C ASN A 68 -0.96 -23.94 -4.90
N THR A 69 -0.40 -23.31 -3.86
CA THR A 69 0.75 -23.87 -3.11
C THR A 69 0.43 -24.37 -1.70
N TRP A 70 -0.84 -24.55 -1.36
CA TRP A 70 -1.22 -25.39 -0.22
C TRP A 70 -1.31 -26.86 -0.65
N TYR A 71 -0.14 -27.50 -0.85
CA TYR A 71 0.02 -28.95 -0.80
C TYR A 71 0.87 -29.27 0.42
N ILE A 72 0.25 -29.62 1.54
CA ILE A 72 0.18 -30.97 2.17
C ILE A 72 -0.58 -30.88 3.49
#